data_AF-A0A6S6TPM8-F1
#
_entry.id   AF-A0A6S6TPM8-F1
#
_cell.length_a   1.000
_cell.length_b   1.000
_cell.length_c   1.000
_cell.angle_alpha   90.00
_cell.angle_beta   90.00
_cell.angle_gamma   90.00
#
_symmetry.space_group_name_H-M   'P 1'
#
loop_
_entity.id
_entity.type
_entity.pdbx_description
1 polymer ?
#
loop_
_entity_poly.entity_id
_entity_poly.type
_entity_poly.pdbx_seq_one_letter_code
_entity_poly.pdbx_strand_id
1 'polypeptide(L)'
;MSNLTQTNHTEDKLTLLAQKIDNTYREGLSIYTDTIANYTLEIEEIKSQINIEKELKEPTETKLRAIQKEKDHEERFLQKLNEVFTQKVHSIDELKTQYVDLMDDSSYSKILKQKENELKLALDELEEVELTLLQQELECINLQTALAPKQQSIIQLEEKLKKIELKKEYYALKNLQQLPQLALETNDEITTEVIEKEEVETNKS
;
A
#
# COMPACT_ATOMS: atom_id res chain seq x y z
N MET A 1 -41.30 -29.97 -60.35
CA MET A 1 -40.30 -28.89 -60.32
C MET A 1 -40.33 -28.07 -59.02
N SER A 2 -41.04 -28.49 -57.96
CA SER A 2 -41.19 -27.68 -56.73
C SER A 2 -40.09 -27.85 -55.66
N ASN A 3 -39.13 -28.78 -55.83
CA ASN A 3 -38.11 -29.04 -54.81
C ASN A 3 -36.91 -28.08 -54.85
N LEU A 4 -36.60 -27.44 -55.98
CA LEU A 4 -35.44 -26.54 -56.08
C LEU A 4 -35.65 -25.17 -55.40
N THR A 5 -36.89 -24.69 -55.35
CA THR A 5 -37.23 -23.39 -54.75
C THR A 5 -37.27 -23.46 -53.22
N GLN A 6 -37.68 -24.60 -52.64
CA GLN A 6 -37.65 -24.80 -51.19
C GLN A 6 -36.22 -24.95 -50.64
N THR A 7 -35.32 -25.64 -51.36
CA THR A 7 -33.91 -25.81 -50.96
C THR A 7 -33.13 -24.50 -50.97
N ASN A 8 -33.32 -23.66 -51.99
CA ASN A 8 -32.66 -22.34 -52.04
C ASN A 8 -33.13 -21.44 -50.88
N HIS A 9 -34.41 -21.53 -50.51
CA HIS A 9 -34.97 -20.74 -49.41
C HIS A 9 -34.51 -21.22 -48.02
N THR A 10 -34.09 -22.48 -47.89
CA THR A 10 -33.48 -23.02 -46.67
C THR A 10 -31.99 -22.68 -46.57
N GLU A 11 -31.25 -22.72 -47.68
CA GLU A 11 -29.85 -22.30 -47.75
C GLU A 11 -29.67 -20.80 -47.46
N ASP A 12 -30.55 -19.94 -47.99
CA ASP A 12 -30.51 -18.49 -47.71
C ASP A 12 -30.77 -18.19 -46.21
N LYS A 13 -31.70 -18.93 -45.58
CA LYS A 13 -31.98 -18.81 -44.13
C LYS A 13 -30.82 -19.29 -43.27
N LEU A 14 -30.18 -20.40 -43.65
CA LEU A 14 -28.98 -20.93 -42.98
C LEU A 14 -27.81 -19.95 -43.06
N THR A 15 -27.62 -19.31 -44.21
CA THR A 15 -26.57 -18.31 -44.42
C THR A 15 -26.81 -17.06 -43.58
N LEU A 16 -28.06 -16.59 -43.52
CA LEU A 16 -28.45 -15.44 -42.68
C LEU A 16 -28.27 -15.74 -41.18
N LEU A 17 -28.62 -16.96 -40.76
CA LEU A 17 -28.44 -17.42 -39.38
C LEU A 17 -26.96 -17.48 -39.01
N ALA A 18 -26.13 -18.06 -39.88
CA ALA A 18 -24.68 -18.11 -39.69
C ALA A 18 -24.07 -16.71 -39.56
N GLN A 19 -24.49 -15.75 -40.40
CA GLN A 19 -24.04 -14.36 -40.29
C GLN A 19 -24.50 -13.69 -38.99
N LYS A 20 -25.73 -13.93 -38.51
CA LYS A 20 -26.21 -13.38 -37.24
C LYS A 20 -25.39 -13.91 -36.07
N ILE A 21 -25.13 -15.22 -36.02
CA ILE A 21 -24.28 -15.87 -35.01
C ILE A 21 -22.86 -15.29 -35.02
N ASP A 22 -22.25 -15.18 -36.19
CA ASP A 22 -20.87 -14.69 -36.35
C ASP A 22 -20.75 -13.21 -35.94
N ASN A 23 -21.77 -12.40 -36.27
CA ASN A 23 -21.86 -11.01 -35.84
C ASN A 23 -21.97 -10.88 -34.31
N THR A 24 -22.89 -11.62 -33.67
CA THR A 24 -23.06 -11.61 -32.21
C THR A 24 -21.79 -12.08 -31.50
N TYR A 25 -21.13 -13.12 -32.01
CA TYR A 25 -19.88 -13.63 -31.45
C TYR A 25 -18.76 -12.59 -31.52
N ARG A 26 -18.60 -11.94 -32.69
CA ARG A 26 -17.61 -10.89 -32.90
C ARG A 26 -17.85 -9.67 -32.00
N GLU A 27 -19.10 -9.26 -31.84
CA GLU A 27 -19.47 -8.15 -30.96
C GLU A 27 -19.19 -8.49 -29.49
N GLY A 28 -19.57 -9.69 -29.05
CA GLY A 28 -19.24 -10.19 -27.70
C GLY A 28 -17.74 -10.27 -27.44
N LEU A 29 -16.96 -10.73 -28.43
CA LEU A 29 -15.49 -10.80 -28.34
C LEU A 29 -14.89 -9.39 -28.24
N SER A 30 -15.43 -8.41 -28.97
CA SER A 30 -15.00 -7.01 -28.88
C SER A 30 -15.25 -6.46 -27.47
N ILE A 31 -16.47 -6.60 -26.94
CA ILE A 31 -16.83 -6.14 -25.59
C ILE A 31 -15.94 -6.80 -24.53
N TYR A 32 -15.71 -8.10 -24.65
CA TYR A 32 -14.82 -8.84 -23.76
C TYR A 32 -13.41 -8.25 -23.77
N THR A 33 -12.85 -8.06 -24.97
CA THR A 33 -11.48 -7.56 -25.17
C THR A 33 -11.33 -6.15 -24.61
N ASP A 34 -12.27 -5.25 -24.91
CA ASP A 34 -12.29 -3.87 -24.41
C ASP A 34 -12.38 -3.84 -22.88
N THR A 35 -13.22 -4.70 -22.29
CA THR A 35 -13.37 -4.76 -20.84
C THR A 35 -12.10 -5.27 -20.15
N ILE A 36 -11.45 -6.30 -20.70
CA ILE A 36 -10.16 -6.79 -20.21
C ILE A 36 -9.06 -5.73 -20.35
N ALA A 37 -9.05 -4.98 -21.45
CA ALA A 37 -8.13 -3.87 -21.65
C ALA A 37 -8.34 -2.77 -20.60
N ASN A 38 -9.58 -2.37 -20.34
CA ASN A 38 -9.92 -1.39 -19.32
C ASN A 38 -9.48 -1.80 -17.91
N TYR A 39 -9.72 -3.07 -17.52
CA TYR A 39 -9.19 -3.57 -16.25
C TYR A 39 -7.67 -3.54 -16.18
N THR A 40 -6.99 -3.82 -17.30
CA THR A 40 -5.52 -3.79 -17.36
C THR A 40 -4.99 -2.37 -17.19
N LEU A 41 -5.62 -1.39 -17.83
CA LEU A 41 -5.27 0.03 -17.66
C LEU A 41 -5.48 0.48 -16.21
N GLU A 42 -6.61 0.14 -15.59
CA GLU A 42 -6.89 0.51 -14.20
C GLU A 42 -5.88 -0.13 -13.22
N ILE A 43 -5.49 -1.39 -13.46
CA ILE A 43 -4.44 -2.08 -12.68
C ILE A 43 -3.11 -1.33 -12.78
N GLU A 44 -2.68 -0.97 -13.98
CA GLU A 44 -1.41 -0.26 -14.19
C GLU A 44 -1.43 1.15 -13.60
N GLU A 45 -2.57 1.85 -13.66
CA GLU A 45 -2.74 3.15 -13.01
C GLU A 45 -2.57 3.05 -11.49
N ILE A 46 -3.21 2.06 -10.86
CA ILE A 46 -3.11 1.86 -9.41
C ILE A 46 -1.69 1.47 -9.01
N LYS A 47 -1.01 0.60 -9.78
CA LYS A 47 0.40 0.28 -9.55
C LYS A 47 1.30 1.50 -9.64
N SER A 48 1.07 2.37 -10.63
CA SER A 48 1.79 3.64 -10.77
C SER A 48 1.56 4.55 -9.56
N GLN A 49 0.32 4.67 -9.09
CA GLN A 49 -0.01 5.46 -7.89
C GLN A 49 0.69 4.91 -6.64
N ILE A 50 0.71 3.58 -6.46
CA ILE A 50 1.45 2.93 -5.36
C ILE A 50 2.94 3.27 -5.44
N ASN A 51 3.54 3.22 -6.64
CA ASN A 51 4.95 3.52 -6.80
C ASN A 51 5.27 4.98 -6.46
N ILE A 52 4.43 5.93 -6.92
CA ILE A 52 4.56 7.35 -6.59
C ILE A 52 4.50 7.56 -5.07
N GLU A 53 3.53 6.98 -4.37
CA GLU A 53 3.44 7.10 -2.91
C GLU A 53 4.64 6.49 -2.19
N LYS A 54 5.19 5.37 -2.71
CA LYS A 54 6.41 4.74 -2.19
C LYS A 54 7.63 5.65 -2.37
N GLU A 55 7.78 6.29 -3.52
CA GLU A 55 8.85 7.27 -3.78
C GLU A 55 8.69 8.52 -2.92
N LEU A 56 7.47 9.03 -2.73
CA LEU A 56 7.20 10.21 -1.92
C LEU A 56 7.44 10.00 -0.42
N LYS A 57 7.32 8.77 0.10
CA LYS A 57 7.60 8.48 1.52
C LYS A 57 9.08 8.17 1.79
N GLU A 58 9.84 7.74 0.78
CA GLU A 58 11.22 7.27 0.94
C GLU A 58 12.13 8.32 1.63
N PRO A 59 12.12 9.61 1.25
CA PRO A 59 12.98 10.61 1.89
C PRO A 59 12.67 10.77 3.37
N THR A 60 11.39 10.71 3.75
CA THR A 60 10.94 10.81 5.14
C THR A 60 11.34 9.58 5.95
N GLU A 61 11.24 8.37 5.38
CA GLU A 61 11.72 7.13 6.02
C GLU A 61 13.24 7.14 6.19
N THR A 62 13.98 7.62 5.19
CA THR A 62 15.44 7.74 5.24
C THR A 62 15.88 8.74 6.29
N LYS A 63 15.21 9.89 6.39
CA LYS A 63 15.45 10.86 7.46
C LYS A 63 15.15 10.29 8.85
N LEU A 64 14.01 9.60 9.01
CA LEU A 64 13.64 8.96 10.27
C LEU A 64 14.70 7.94 10.72
N ARG A 65 15.19 7.11 9.79
CA ARG A 65 16.25 6.13 10.08
C ARG A 65 17.57 6.79 10.47
N ALA A 66 17.90 7.95 9.89
CA ALA A 66 19.10 8.68 10.25
C ALA A 66 19.02 9.21 11.69
N ILE A 67 17.91 9.87 12.04
CA ILE A 67 17.69 10.40 13.39
C ILE A 67 17.65 9.28 14.43
N GLN A 68 17.03 8.14 14.14
CA GLN A 68 17.02 6.99 15.05
C GLN A 68 18.44 6.50 15.37
N LYS A 69 19.34 6.45 14.39
CA LYS A 69 20.74 6.08 14.63
C LYS A 69 21.49 7.12 15.47
N GLU A 70 21.20 8.39 15.24
CA GLU A 70 21.79 9.49 16.03
C GLU A 70 21.30 9.42 17.48
N LYS A 71 20.01 9.20 17.68
CA LYS A 71 19.39 8.98 18.98
C LYS A 71 20.04 7.79 19.72
N ASP A 72 20.20 6.65 19.05
CA ASP A 72 20.87 5.47 19.62
C ASP A 72 22.31 5.78 20.07
N HIS A 73 23.01 6.67 19.35
CA HIS A 73 24.34 7.11 19.73
C HIS A 73 24.31 8.01 20.96
N GLU A 74 23.40 8.97 20.95
CA GLU A 74 23.24 9.96 22.01
C GLU A 74 22.76 9.32 23.32
N GLU A 75 21.87 8.33 23.27
CA GLU A 75 21.44 7.54 24.44
C GLU A 75 22.62 6.80 25.09
N ARG A 76 23.53 6.24 24.28
CA ARG A 76 24.77 5.59 24.81
C ARG A 76 25.73 6.61 25.40
N PHE A 77 25.78 7.82 24.84
CA PHE A 77 26.60 8.89 25.39
C PHE A 77 26.04 9.37 26.72
N LEU A 78 24.72 9.61 26.80
CA LEU A 78 24.00 9.95 28.02
C LEU A 78 24.22 8.90 29.13
N GLN A 79 24.20 7.61 28.78
CA GLN A 79 24.48 6.54 29.75
C GLN A 79 25.89 6.68 30.35
N LYS A 80 26.92 6.89 29.52
CA LYS A 80 28.29 7.09 30.00
C LYS A 80 28.42 8.34 30.86
N LEU A 81 27.75 9.41 30.47
CA LEU A 81 27.80 10.67 31.21
C LEU A 81 27.11 10.53 32.58
N ASN A 82 26.02 9.76 32.66
CA ASN A 82 25.38 9.41 33.92
C ASN A 82 26.29 8.57 34.84
N GLU A 83 27.07 7.64 34.28
CA GLU A 83 28.08 6.90 35.04
C GLU A 83 29.15 7.85 35.62
N VAL A 84 29.66 8.79 34.80
CA VAL A 84 30.63 9.79 35.23
C VAL A 84 30.05 10.71 36.32
N PHE A 85 28.82 11.19 36.15
CA PHE A 85 28.12 12.00 37.13
C PHE A 85 27.99 11.25 38.46
N THR A 86 27.54 9.99 38.41
CA THR A 86 27.39 9.14 39.60
C THR A 86 28.73 8.93 40.32
N GLN A 87 29.82 8.69 39.59
CA GLN A 87 31.16 8.58 40.16
C GLN A 87 31.60 9.89 40.84
N LYS A 88 31.30 11.06 40.25
CA LYS A 88 31.61 12.36 40.86
C LYS A 88 30.81 12.59 42.14
N VAL A 89 29.53 12.22 42.17
CA VAL A 89 28.70 12.27 43.39
C VAL A 89 29.32 11.41 44.49
N HIS A 90 29.65 10.15 44.18
CA HIS A 90 30.28 9.25 45.15
C HIS A 90 31.62 9.79 45.66
N SER A 91 32.44 10.36 44.78
CA SER A 91 33.73 10.92 45.19
C SER A 91 33.59 12.13 46.13
N ILE A 92 32.53 12.93 45.98
CA ILE A 92 32.21 14.02 46.91
C ILE A 92 31.71 13.45 48.25
N ASP A 93 30.88 12.41 48.22
CA ASP A 93 30.37 11.76 49.43
C ASP A 93 31.50 11.10 50.24
N GLU A 94 32.40 10.38 49.58
CA GLU A 94 33.62 9.83 50.18
C GLU A 94 34.49 10.93 50.81
N LEU A 95 34.67 12.05 50.11
CA LEU A 95 35.42 13.21 50.63
C LEU A 95 34.77 13.73 51.92
N LYS A 96 33.44 13.89 51.93
CA LYS A 96 32.67 14.43 53.06
C LYS A 96 32.61 13.47 54.26
N THR A 97 32.71 12.17 54.04
CA THR A 97 32.49 11.14 55.07
C THR A 97 33.77 10.50 55.58
N GLN A 98 34.71 10.18 54.69
CA GLN A 98 35.89 9.38 55.01
C GLN A 98 37.15 10.22 55.19
N TYR A 99 37.24 11.37 54.53
CA TYR A 99 38.47 12.17 54.47
C TYR A 99 38.38 13.52 55.19
N VAL A 100 37.21 13.90 55.70
CA VAL A 100 36.99 15.19 56.37
C VAL A 100 37.92 15.38 57.58
N ASP A 101 38.14 14.32 58.36
CA ASP A 101 38.99 14.37 59.56
C ASP A 101 40.48 14.14 59.26
N LEU A 102 40.83 13.82 58.01
CA LEU A 102 42.19 13.48 57.58
C LEU A 102 42.90 14.65 56.87
N MET A 103 42.20 15.75 56.62
CA MET A 103 42.72 16.92 55.91
C MET A 103 42.62 18.18 56.76
N ASP A 104 43.47 19.16 56.47
CA ASP A 104 43.27 20.51 57.00
C ASP A 104 42.07 21.20 56.31
N ASP A 105 41.38 22.06 57.06
CA ASP A 105 40.14 22.72 56.62
C ASP A 105 40.31 23.49 55.29
N SER A 106 41.48 24.09 55.07
CA SER A 106 41.77 24.88 53.87
C SER A 106 41.91 23.97 52.65
N SER A 107 42.68 22.88 52.76
CA SER A 107 42.84 21.88 51.70
C SER A 107 41.53 21.17 51.40
N TYR A 108 40.77 20.78 52.43
CA TYR A 108 39.45 20.17 52.30
C TYR A 108 38.50 21.08 51.52
N SER A 109 38.35 22.35 51.94
CA SER A 109 37.46 23.31 51.30
C SER A 109 37.81 23.54 49.82
N LYS A 110 39.11 23.62 49.51
CA LYS A 110 39.58 23.79 48.12
C LYS A 110 39.22 22.59 47.25
N ILE A 111 39.47 21.36 47.73
CA ILE A 111 39.18 20.13 46.98
C ILE A 111 37.67 19.94 46.81
N LEU A 112 36.89 20.19 47.87
CA LEU A 112 35.44 20.10 47.82
C LEU A 112 34.87 21.04 46.76
N LYS A 113 35.28 22.32 46.77
CA LYS A 113 34.84 23.29 45.78
C LYS A 113 35.21 22.90 44.35
N GLN A 114 36.41 22.33 44.16
CA GLN A 114 36.82 21.80 42.85
C GLN A 114 35.87 20.68 42.40
N LYS A 115 35.62 19.68 43.25
CA LYS A 115 34.74 18.56 42.89
C LYS A 115 33.29 19.00 42.64
N GLU A 116 32.78 19.95 43.43
CA GLU A 116 31.44 20.51 43.22
C GLU A 116 31.33 21.24 41.88
N ASN A 117 32.37 21.99 41.48
CA ASN A 117 32.42 22.59 40.15
C ASN A 117 32.46 21.54 39.03
N GLU A 118 33.25 20.49 39.19
CA GLU A 118 33.32 19.39 38.23
C GLU A 118 31.99 18.62 38.13
N LEU A 119 31.27 18.43 39.25
CA LEU A 119 29.95 17.82 39.27
C LEU A 119 28.94 18.71 38.54
N LYS A 120 28.99 20.03 38.76
CA LYS A 120 28.13 20.99 38.06
C LYS A 120 28.34 20.94 36.55
N LEU A 121 29.59 20.93 36.09
CA LEU A 121 29.88 20.82 34.65
C LEU A 121 29.32 19.51 34.05
N ALA A 122 29.43 18.39 34.78
CA ALA A 122 28.83 17.14 34.34
C ALA A 122 27.30 17.18 34.30
N LEU A 123 26.67 17.91 35.23
CA LEU A 123 25.21 18.13 35.22
C LEU A 123 24.79 19.00 34.03
N ASP A 124 25.49 20.10 33.78
CA ASP A 124 25.19 21.00 32.65
C ASP A 124 25.31 20.22 31.31
N GLU A 125 26.30 19.34 31.17
CA GLU A 125 26.48 18.46 30.00
C GLU A 125 25.36 17.40 29.89
N LEU A 126 24.90 16.84 31.02
CA LEU A 126 23.75 15.91 31.03
C LEU A 126 22.49 16.59 30.52
N GLU A 127 22.19 17.78 31.03
CA GLU A 127 21.00 18.54 30.65
C GLU A 127 21.01 18.90 29.15
N GLU A 128 22.17 19.26 28.59
CA GLU A 128 22.32 19.57 27.17
C GLU A 128 22.05 18.34 26.28
N VAL A 129 22.59 17.18 26.67
CA VAL A 129 22.37 15.90 25.97
C VAL A 129 20.91 15.46 26.07
N GLU A 130 20.29 15.54 27.25
CA GLU A 130 18.88 15.21 27.45
C GLU A 130 17.95 16.11 26.61
N LEU A 131 18.26 17.41 26.54
CA LEU A 131 17.51 18.35 25.69
C LEU A 131 17.63 17.98 24.21
N THR A 132 18.83 17.60 23.77
CA THR A 132 19.10 17.16 22.39
C THR A 132 18.29 15.90 22.05
N LEU A 133 18.28 14.91 22.95
CA LEU A 133 17.46 13.70 22.82
C LEU A 133 15.98 14.02 22.73
N LEU A 134 15.46 14.92 23.58
CA LEU A 134 14.06 15.35 23.53
C LEU A 134 13.70 15.99 22.18
N GLN A 135 14.59 16.80 21.62
CA GLN A 135 14.37 17.40 20.30
C GLN A 135 14.32 16.34 19.19
N GLN A 136 15.24 15.37 19.24
CA GLN A 136 15.25 14.25 18.30
C GLN A 136 14.00 13.37 18.42
N GLU A 137 13.51 13.13 19.64
CA GLU A 137 12.25 12.40 19.87
C GLU A 137 11.04 13.14 19.27
N LEU A 138 10.96 14.46 19.49
CA LEU A 138 9.92 15.28 18.90
C LEU A 138 9.98 15.23 17.36
N GLU A 139 11.18 15.29 16.78
CA GLU A 139 11.35 15.16 15.34
C GLU A 139 10.93 13.78 14.82
N CYS A 140 11.25 12.70 15.54
CA CYS A 140 10.80 11.35 15.21
C CYS A 140 9.27 11.26 15.19
N ILE A 141 8.60 11.80 16.21
CA ILE A 141 7.13 11.82 16.30
C ILE A 141 6.54 12.59 15.11
N ASN A 142 7.12 13.74 14.75
CA ASN A 142 6.67 14.54 13.63
C ASN A 142 6.80 13.79 12.30
N LEU A 143 7.95 13.14 12.07
CA LEU A 143 8.18 12.34 10.86
C LEU A 143 7.26 11.13 10.78
N GLN A 144 7.05 10.42 11.88
CA GLN A 144 6.11 9.30 11.95
C GLN A 144 4.67 9.75 11.67
N THR A 145 4.27 10.90 12.22
CA THR A 145 2.96 11.51 11.97
C THR A 145 2.78 11.85 10.48
N ALA A 146 3.82 12.34 9.82
CA ALA A 146 3.80 12.60 8.38
C ALA A 146 3.78 11.31 7.52
N LEU A 147 4.37 10.22 8.00
CA LEU A 147 4.41 8.92 7.31
C LEU A 147 3.10 8.14 7.39
N ALA A 148 2.40 8.21 8.53
CA ALA A 148 1.16 7.47 8.78
C ALA A 148 0.12 7.59 7.64
N PRO A 149 -0.26 8.79 7.15
CA PRO A 149 -1.24 8.90 6.07
C PRO A 149 -0.76 8.29 4.74
N LYS A 150 0.55 8.38 4.44
CA LYS A 150 1.14 7.79 3.22
C LYS A 150 1.09 6.26 3.26
N GLN A 151 1.41 5.69 4.42
CA GLN A 151 1.30 4.24 4.63
C GLN A 151 -0.14 3.76 4.48
N GLN A 152 -1.09 4.50 5.06
CA GLN A 152 -2.51 4.20 4.91
C GLN A 152 -2.99 4.28 3.46
N SER A 153 -2.55 5.30 2.71
CA SER A 153 -2.84 5.44 1.27
C SER A 153 -2.34 4.23 0.47
N ILE A 154 -1.10 3.80 0.71
CA ILE A 154 -0.53 2.62 0.04
C ILE A 154 -1.35 1.36 0.33
N ILE A 155 -1.72 1.13 1.60
CA ILE A 155 -2.54 -0.03 1.99
C ILE A 155 -3.88 -0.02 1.25
N GLN A 156 -4.56 1.13 1.20
CA GLN A 156 -5.84 1.27 0.49
C GLN A 156 -5.69 1.01 -1.01
N LEU A 157 -4.61 1.49 -1.63
CA LEU A 157 -4.32 1.23 -3.05
C LEU A 157 -4.01 -0.24 -3.31
N GLU A 158 -3.27 -0.91 -2.42
CA GLU A 158 -2.96 -2.34 -2.51
C GLU A 158 -4.23 -3.20 -2.37
N GLU A 159 -5.14 -2.83 -1.47
CA GLU A 159 -6.46 -3.46 -1.35
C GLU A 159 -7.32 -3.24 -2.61
N LYS A 160 -7.31 -2.02 -3.16
CA LYS A 160 -8.02 -1.69 -4.40
C LYS A 160 -7.48 -2.50 -5.58
N LEU A 161 -6.15 -2.59 -5.70
CA LEU A 161 -5.46 -3.37 -6.73
C LEU A 161 -5.92 -4.83 -6.71
N LYS A 162 -5.83 -5.46 -5.53
CA LYS A 162 -6.26 -6.86 -5.33
C LYS A 162 -7.71 -7.07 -5.72
N LYS A 163 -8.60 -6.13 -5.36
CA LYS A 163 -10.02 -6.21 -5.71
C LYS A 163 -10.26 -6.16 -7.23
N ILE A 164 -9.51 -5.33 -7.95
CA ILE A 164 -9.66 -5.19 -9.40
C ILE A 164 -9.05 -6.39 -10.13
N GLU A 165 -7.92 -6.91 -9.67
CA GLU A 165 -7.32 -8.14 -10.19
C GLU A 165 -8.30 -9.32 -10.09
N LEU A 166 -8.95 -9.48 -8.93
CA LEU A 166 -9.99 -10.50 -8.73
C LEU A 166 -11.22 -10.28 -9.64
N LYS A 167 -11.65 -9.02 -9.83
CA LYS A 167 -12.76 -8.71 -10.75
C LYS A 167 -12.41 -9.04 -12.19
N LYS A 168 -11.19 -8.71 -12.62
CA LYS A 168 -10.67 -9.03 -13.96
C LYS A 168 -10.63 -10.55 -14.16
N GLU A 169 -10.11 -11.30 -13.19
CA GLU A 169 -10.07 -12.76 -13.25
C GLU A 169 -11.48 -13.38 -13.31
N TYR A 170 -12.38 -12.93 -12.45
CA TYR A 170 -13.78 -13.38 -12.47
C TYR A 170 -14.47 -13.08 -13.80
N TYR A 171 -14.30 -11.86 -14.33
CA TYR A 171 -14.83 -11.47 -15.63
C TYR A 171 -14.25 -12.33 -16.76
N ALA A 172 -12.92 -12.54 -16.75
CA ALA A 172 -12.23 -13.35 -17.74
C ALA A 172 -12.75 -14.80 -17.77
N LEU A 173 -12.99 -15.39 -16.59
CA LEU A 173 -13.51 -16.75 -16.45
C LEU A 173 -14.99 -16.86 -16.87
N LYS A 174 -15.84 -15.97 -16.36
CA LYS A 174 -17.29 -16.07 -16.56
C LYS A 174 -17.71 -15.69 -17.98
N ASN A 175 -17.19 -14.59 -18.50
CA ASN A 175 -17.72 -14.05 -19.76
C ASN A 175 -17.15 -14.76 -20.98
N LEU A 176 -15.93 -15.32 -20.89
CA LEU A 176 -15.41 -16.20 -21.93
C LEU A 176 -16.26 -17.46 -22.10
N GLN A 177 -16.80 -18.00 -21.00
CA GLN A 177 -17.67 -19.18 -21.01
C GLN A 177 -19.10 -18.90 -21.52
N GLN A 178 -19.54 -17.64 -21.48
CA GLN A 178 -20.89 -17.23 -21.91
C GLN A 178 -20.97 -16.77 -23.37
N LEU A 179 -19.84 -16.46 -24.02
CA LEU A 179 -19.80 -16.08 -25.45
C LEU A 179 -20.49 -17.10 -26.38
N PRO A 180 -20.33 -18.42 -26.19
CA PRO A 180 -21.06 -19.41 -27.00
C PRO A 180 -22.57 -19.42 -26.73
N GLN A 181 -23.02 -19.06 -25.52
CA GLN A 181 -24.43 -19.09 -25.13
C GLN A 181 -25.21 -17.87 -25.67
N LEU A 182 -24.59 -16.69 -25.69
CA LEU A 182 -25.15 -15.47 -26.29
C LEU A 182 -25.46 -15.62 -27.79
N ALA A 183 -24.63 -16.38 -28.52
CA ALA A 183 -24.86 -16.67 -29.93
C ALA A 183 -26.00 -17.69 -30.15
N LEU A 184 -26.33 -18.49 -29.14
CA LEU A 184 -27.41 -19.49 -29.19
C LEU A 184 -28.76 -18.90 -28.77
N GLU A 185 -28.81 -17.98 -27.81
CA GLU A 185 -30.05 -17.31 -27.36
C GLU A 185 -30.68 -16.44 -28.46
N THR A 186 -29.88 -15.87 -29.37
CA THR A 186 -30.40 -15.15 -30.55
C THR A 186 -31.10 -16.04 -31.58
N ASN A 187 -31.07 -17.36 -31.42
CA ASN A 187 -31.73 -18.33 -32.31
C ASN A 187 -33.21 -18.54 -31.96
N ASP A 188 -33.65 -18.27 -30.72
CA ASP A 188 -35.04 -18.53 -30.31
C ASP A 188 -36.05 -17.55 -30.94
N GLU A 189 -35.60 -16.37 -31.40
CA GLU A 189 -36.43 -15.45 -32.18
C GLU A 189 -36.65 -15.92 -33.63
N ILE A 190 -35.74 -16.72 -34.19
CA ILE A 190 -35.86 -17.21 -35.58
C ILE A 190 -36.71 -18.48 -35.63
N THR A 191 -36.69 -19.31 -34.58
CA THR A 191 -37.56 -20.49 -34.48
C THR A 191 -39.03 -20.11 -34.31
N THR A 192 -39.34 -19.01 -33.62
CA THR A 192 -40.72 -18.52 -33.47
C THR A 192 -41.32 -17.93 -34.76
N GLU A 193 -40.55 -17.15 -35.54
CA GLU A 193 -41.04 -16.64 -36.84
C GLU A 193 -41.23 -17.74 -37.91
N VAL A 194 -40.50 -18.85 -37.81
CA VAL A 194 -40.64 -19.98 -38.74
C VAL A 194 -41.90 -20.80 -38.44
N ILE A 195 -42.24 -20.97 -37.16
CA ILE A 195 -43.44 -21.72 -36.76
C ILE A 195 -44.73 -20.95 -37.11
N GLU A 196 -44.76 -19.63 -36.92
CA GLU A 196 -45.95 -18.82 -37.24
C GLU A 196 -46.25 -18.72 -38.74
N LYS A 197 -45.25 -18.88 -39.62
CA LYS A 197 -45.49 -18.87 -41.08
C LYS A 197 -45.95 -20.22 -41.65
N GLU A 198 -45.55 -21.35 -41.05
CA GLU A 198 -46.00 -22.68 -41.49
C GLU A 198 -47.45 -23.00 -41.07
N GLU A 199 -47.95 -22.44 -39.95
CA GLU A 199 -49.36 -22.62 -39.54
C GLU A 199 -50.37 -21.80 -40.37
N VAL A 200 -49.94 -20.73 -41.04
CA VAL A 200 -50.81 -19.89 -41.87
C VAL A 200 -50.98 -20.44 -43.29
N GLU A 201 -50.00 -21.16 -43.83
CA GLU A 201 -50.11 -21.80 -45.16
C GLU A 201 -50.83 -23.16 -45.13
N THR A 202 -50.91 -23.83 -43.98
CA THR A 202 -51.64 -25.11 -43.84
C THR A 202 -53.15 -24.96 -43.59
N ASN A 203 -53.63 -23.75 -43.28
CA ASN A 203 -55.06 -23.44 -43.05
C ASN A 203 -55.79 -22.85 -44.27
N LYS A 204 -55.21 -22.92 -45.48
CA LYS A 204 -55.87 -22.58 -46.75
C LYS A 204 -55.79 -23.72 -47.76
N SER A 205 -56.44 -24.84 -47.46
CA SER A 205 -56.86 -25.84 -48.46
C SER A 205 -58.25 -26.37 -48.13
#